data_AF-A0A2E2B7T8-F1
#
_entry.id   AF-A0A2E2B7T8-F1
#
_cell.length_a   1.000
_cell.length_b   1.000
_cell.length_c   1.000
_cell.angle_alpha   90.00
_cell.angle_beta   90.00
_cell.angle_gamma   90.00
#
_symmetry.space_group_name_H-M   'P 1'
#
loop_
_entity.id
_entity.type
_entity.pdbx_description
1 polymer ?
#
loop_
_entity_poly.entity_id
_entity_poly.type
_entity_poly.pdbx_seq_one_letter_code
_entity_poly.pdbx_strand_id
1 'polypeptide(L)'
;MADLAQYVQQLTPVFITAPTARNGVTLLQRLINSSKQMIVYGENTNFMSVVPKLVHSSVQVHNERGAEFQEARKQFLEQTTEGWTSNLWPDPQPLMMVAFEAFYKSVLVYQQCSEKYGYQRWGIKNPLNEPQMIERLRILMPKARYLFIYRNPIDVIKSAKSRKFITTTDQLKQYAAQWAGILTTVVNYGFEQVKVIKYENLINNPDPIIDQIERFAGITGIDRSVMKRKINTFAVSSELMAGSNEKGYIKPDDLSADEKKMITDIAGNVMQQFGYSV
;
A
#
# COMPACT_ATOMS: atom_id res chain seq x y z
N MET A 1 10.87 -24.11 7.20
CA MET A 1 10.98 -22.71 6.72
C MET A 1 11.17 -22.62 5.21
N ALA A 2 12.07 -23.40 4.59
CA ALA A 2 12.28 -23.39 3.14
C ALA A 2 10.99 -23.63 2.35
N ASP A 3 10.21 -24.65 2.70
CA ASP A 3 8.95 -24.98 2.01
C ASP A 3 7.91 -23.86 2.10
N LEU A 4 7.81 -23.21 3.27
CA LEU A 4 6.88 -22.10 3.48
C LEU A 4 7.30 -20.87 2.66
N ALA A 5 8.58 -20.54 2.66
CA ALA A 5 9.11 -19.42 1.86
C ALA A 5 8.90 -19.68 0.36
N GLN A 6 9.23 -20.89 -0.11
CA GLN A 6 9.01 -21.30 -1.50
C GLN A 6 7.54 -21.20 -1.87
N TYR A 7 6.63 -21.73 -1.03
CA TYR A 7 5.19 -21.63 -1.23
C TYR A 7 4.72 -20.18 -1.35
N VAL A 8 5.08 -19.32 -0.38
CA VAL A 8 4.70 -17.90 -0.39
C VAL A 8 5.21 -17.18 -1.64
N GLN A 9 6.44 -17.48 -2.07
CA GLN A 9 7.03 -16.86 -3.26
C GLN A 9 6.34 -17.30 -4.57
N GLN A 10 5.57 -18.39 -4.57
CA GLN A 10 4.74 -18.81 -5.70
C GLN A 10 3.37 -18.12 -5.73
N LEU A 11 2.92 -17.53 -4.62
CA LEU A 11 1.61 -16.88 -4.56
C LEU A 11 1.56 -15.61 -5.44
N THR A 12 0.38 -15.31 -5.96
CA THR A 12 0.14 -14.17 -6.87
C THR A 12 -0.86 -13.16 -6.29
N PRO A 13 -0.63 -12.61 -5.07
CA PRO A 13 -1.55 -11.66 -4.49
C PRO A 13 -1.55 -10.33 -5.27
N VAL A 14 -2.67 -9.60 -5.19
CA VAL A 14 -2.80 -8.27 -5.81
C VAL A 14 -2.91 -7.18 -4.74
N PHE A 15 -1.99 -6.22 -4.76
CA PHE A 15 -2.00 -5.07 -3.88
C PHE A 15 -2.55 -3.85 -4.60
N ILE A 16 -3.57 -3.22 -4.05
CA ILE A 16 -4.12 -1.96 -4.57
C ILE A 16 -3.54 -0.82 -3.74
N THR A 17 -2.74 0.02 -4.36
CA THR A 17 -1.99 1.08 -3.69
C THR A 17 -2.20 2.42 -4.40
N ALA A 18 -1.79 3.49 -3.75
CA ALA A 18 -1.95 4.86 -4.23
C ALA A 18 -0.97 5.78 -3.51
N PRO A 19 -0.67 6.97 -4.06
CA PRO A 19 0.26 7.89 -3.41
C PRO A 19 -0.32 8.48 -2.10
N THR A 20 -1.64 8.56 -1.99
CA THR A 20 -2.36 8.94 -0.76
C THR A 20 -3.73 8.25 -0.73
N ALA A 21 -4.52 8.42 0.34
CA ALA A 21 -5.93 8.05 0.29
C ALA A 21 -6.68 8.90 -0.75
N ARG A 22 -7.92 8.52 -1.08
CA ARG A 22 -8.83 9.27 -1.97
C ARG A 22 -8.50 9.25 -3.48
N ASN A 23 -7.54 8.43 -3.90
CA ASN A 23 -7.20 8.21 -5.32
C ASN A 23 -8.07 7.16 -6.04
N GLY A 24 -9.10 6.61 -5.40
CA GLY A 24 -9.98 5.60 -6.02
C GLY A 24 -9.61 4.14 -5.72
N VAL A 25 -8.72 3.89 -4.76
CA VAL A 25 -8.35 2.54 -4.30
C VAL A 25 -9.56 1.67 -3.88
N THR A 26 -10.59 2.26 -3.26
CA THR A 26 -11.83 1.55 -2.90
C THR A 26 -12.67 1.17 -4.13
N LEU A 27 -12.63 1.96 -5.21
CA LEU A 27 -13.29 1.61 -6.47
C LEU A 27 -12.62 0.38 -7.09
N LEU A 28 -11.29 0.37 -7.16
CA LEU A 28 -10.54 -0.80 -7.64
C LEU A 28 -10.79 -2.04 -6.79
N GLN A 29 -10.81 -1.90 -5.47
CA GLN A 29 -11.15 -3.00 -4.56
C GLN A 29 -12.52 -3.60 -4.88
N ARG A 30 -13.53 -2.76 -5.09
CA ARG A 30 -14.89 -3.20 -5.44
C ARG A 30 -14.97 -3.87 -6.80
N LEU A 31 -14.26 -3.34 -7.81
CA LEU A 31 -14.17 -3.95 -9.14
C LEU A 31 -13.53 -5.33 -9.06
N ILE A 32 -12.41 -5.46 -8.38
CA ILE A 32 -11.74 -6.76 -8.27
C ILE A 32 -12.59 -7.76 -7.49
N ASN A 33 -13.19 -7.36 -6.37
CA ASN A 33 -14.05 -8.23 -5.57
C ASN A 33 -15.36 -8.63 -6.29
N SER A 34 -15.78 -7.89 -7.32
CA SER A 34 -16.95 -8.27 -8.11
C SER A 34 -16.68 -9.42 -9.08
N SER A 35 -15.40 -9.69 -9.41
CA SER A 35 -15.00 -10.84 -10.25
C SER A 35 -15.31 -12.20 -9.62
N LYS A 36 -15.44 -12.26 -8.29
CA LYS A 36 -15.56 -13.49 -7.49
C LYS A 36 -14.39 -14.48 -7.61
N GLN A 37 -13.32 -14.13 -8.34
CA GLN A 37 -12.12 -14.98 -8.46
C GLN A 37 -11.03 -14.66 -7.42
N MET A 38 -11.12 -13.50 -6.79
CA MET A 38 -10.22 -13.11 -5.71
C MET A 38 -10.91 -12.21 -4.69
N ILE A 39 -10.37 -12.20 -3.48
CA ILE A 39 -10.79 -11.28 -2.41
C ILE A 39 -9.68 -10.29 -2.09
N VAL A 40 -9.98 -9.00 -2.23
CA VAL A 40 -9.12 -7.90 -1.80
C VAL A 40 -9.64 -7.38 -0.47
N TYR A 41 -8.85 -7.60 0.57
CA TYR A 41 -9.08 -7.14 1.92
C TYR A 41 -8.87 -5.63 2.08
N GLY A 42 -9.39 -5.08 3.18
CA GLY A 42 -9.21 -3.69 3.57
C GLY A 42 -7.77 -3.33 3.96
N GLU A 43 -7.59 -2.12 4.46
CA GLU A 43 -6.28 -1.58 4.84
C GLU A 43 -5.68 -2.39 6.00
N ASN A 44 -4.40 -2.75 5.87
CA ASN A 44 -3.62 -3.40 6.91
C ASN A 44 -2.17 -2.94 6.84
N THR A 45 -1.89 -1.80 7.50
CA THR A 45 -0.55 -1.21 7.57
C THR A 45 0.46 -2.12 8.25
N ASN A 46 0.04 -2.97 9.19
CA ASN A 46 0.94 -3.92 9.85
C ASN A 46 1.52 -4.90 8.83
N PHE A 47 0.67 -5.51 8.01
CA PHE A 47 1.11 -6.41 6.94
C PHE A 47 1.89 -5.67 5.84
N MET A 48 1.38 -4.51 5.40
CA MET A 48 1.92 -3.82 4.23
C MET A 48 3.23 -3.06 4.49
N SER A 49 3.49 -2.67 5.74
CA SER A 49 4.65 -1.83 6.09
C SER A 49 5.44 -2.42 7.27
N VAL A 50 4.81 -2.64 8.42
CA VAL A 50 5.52 -2.96 9.67
C VAL A 50 6.30 -4.28 9.55
N VAL A 51 5.63 -5.37 9.14
CA VAL A 51 6.26 -6.70 9.08
C VAL A 51 7.35 -6.78 8.00
N PRO A 52 7.16 -6.31 6.75
CA PRO A 52 8.24 -6.24 5.77
C PRO A 52 9.41 -5.35 6.21
N LYS A 53 9.13 -4.26 6.92
CA LYS A 53 10.17 -3.38 7.46
C LYS A 53 10.99 -4.06 8.55
N LEU A 54 10.34 -4.86 9.41
CA LEU A 54 11.02 -5.69 10.39
C LEU A 54 12.03 -6.63 9.70
N VAL A 55 11.58 -7.37 8.67
CA VAL A 55 12.48 -8.24 7.88
C VAL A 55 13.66 -7.46 7.34
N HIS A 56 13.40 -6.32 6.69
CA HIS A 56 14.45 -5.47 6.13
C HIS A 56 15.45 -5.00 7.19
N SER A 57 14.97 -4.49 8.34
CA SER A 57 15.85 -4.05 9.43
C SER A 57 16.67 -5.18 10.04
N SER A 58 16.11 -6.39 10.17
CA SER A 58 16.84 -7.53 10.71
C SER A 58 17.92 -8.02 9.74
N VAL A 59 17.65 -7.99 8.43
CA VAL A 59 18.66 -8.27 7.40
C VAL A 59 19.79 -7.23 7.46
N GLN A 60 19.45 -5.96 7.60
CA GLN A 60 20.43 -4.88 7.71
C GLN A 60 21.33 -5.07 8.94
N VAL A 61 20.74 -5.31 10.12
CA VAL A 61 21.49 -5.56 11.35
C VAL A 61 22.40 -6.77 11.23
N HIS A 62 21.90 -7.88 10.66
CA HIS A 62 22.70 -9.08 10.44
C HIS A 62 23.92 -8.80 9.53
N ASN A 63 23.70 -8.12 8.41
CA ASN A 63 24.76 -7.86 7.42
C ASN A 63 25.77 -6.82 7.88
N GLU A 64 25.31 -5.74 8.52
CA GLU A 64 26.17 -4.58 8.83
C GLU A 64 26.85 -4.69 10.21
N ARG A 65 26.22 -5.39 11.17
CA ARG A 65 26.67 -5.43 12.58
C ARG A 65 26.93 -6.82 13.11
N GLY A 66 26.73 -7.87 12.31
CA GLY A 66 26.92 -9.26 12.75
C GLY A 66 28.32 -9.54 13.32
N ALA A 67 29.36 -9.05 12.64
CA ALA A 67 30.75 -9.21 13.07
C ALA A 67 31.07 -8.47 14.38
N GLU A 68 30.55 -7.25 14.53
CA GLU A 68 30.68 -6.44 15.76
C GLU A 68 30.09 -7.17 16.97
N PHE A 69 28.89 -7.74 16.81
CA PHE A 69 28.25 -8.50 17.89
C PHE A 69 28.96 -9.83 18.17
N GLN A 70 29.52 -10.48 17.14
CA GLN A 70 30.30 -11.71 17.31
C GLN A 70 31.55 -11.46 18.16
N GLU A 71 32.28 -10.40 17.86
CA GLU A 71 33.49 -10.03 18.61
C GLU A 71 33.16 -9.66 20.06
N ALA A 72 32.10 -8.86 20.28
CA ALA A 72 31.65 -8.51 21.64
C ALA A 72 31.26 -9.75 22.46
N ARG A 73 30.57 -10.74 21.85
CA ARG A 73 30.27 -12.02 22.51
C ARG A 73 31.53 -12.81 22.85
N LYS A 74 32.50 -12.87 21.93
CA LYS A 74 33.77 -13.58 22.15
C LYS A 74 34.51 -13.01 23.36
N GLN A 75 34.69 -11.68 23.40
CA GLN A 75 35.36 -10.99 24.50
C GLN A 75 34.68 -11.23 25.86
N PHE A 76 33.35 -11.22 25.88
CA PHE A 76 32.56 -11.51 27.08
C PHE A 76 32.72 -12.97 27.55
N LEU A 77 32.67 -13.95 26.63
CA LEU A 77 32.82 -15.37 26.96
C LEU A 77 34.25 -15.71 27.41
N GLU A 78 35.26 -14.96 26.95
CA GLU A 78 36.64 -15.03 27.43
C GLU A 78 36.84 -14.32 28.80
N GLN A 79 35.74 -13.91 29.46
CA GLN A 79 35.71 -13.27 30.79
C GLN A 79 36.50 -11.96 30.88
N THR A 80 36.65 -11.25 29.77
CA THR A 80 37.25 -9.92 29.78
C THR A 80 36.17 -8.88 30.10
N THR A 81 36.43 -8.01 31.08
CA THR A 81 35.55 -6.87 31.40
C THR A 81 35.86 -5.63 30.58
N GLU A 82 36.92 -5.68 29.78
CA GLU A 82 37.45 -4.55 29.00
C GLU A 82 36.70 -4.32 27.67
N GLY A 83 35.71 -5.14 27.34
CA GLY A 83 34.93 -5.05 26.11
C GLY A 83 33.76 -4.05 26.19
N TRP A 84 33.40 -3.46 25.05
CA TRP A 84 32.22 -2.58 24.94
C TRP A 84 30.91 -3.39 25.02
N THR A 85 30.39 -3.56 26.24
CA THR A 85 29.25 -4.44 26.53
C THR A 85 27.92 -4.00 25.90
N SER A 86 27.79 -2.76 25.42
CA SER A 86 26.57 -2.31 24.71
C SER A 86 26.32 -3.09 23.41
N ASN A 87 27.35 -3.75 22.86
CA ASN A 87 27.27 -4.61 21.68
C ASN A 87 27.08 -6.09 22.01
N LEU A 88 26.90 -6.44 23.29
CA LEU A 88 26.63 -7.80 23.72
C LEU A 88 25.19 -8.20 23.38
N TRP A 89 24.98 -8.45 22.10
CA TRP A 89 23.72 -8.92 21.54
C TRP A 89 23.79 -10.42 21.27
N PRO A 90 22.65 -11.14 21.27
CA PRO A 90 22.61 -12.48 20.69
C PRO A 90 23.02 -12.45 19.22
N ASP A 91 23.29 -13.62 18.64
CA ASP A 91 23.50 -13.74 17.20
C ASP A 91 22.28 -13.14 16.45
N PRO A 92 22.47 -12.17 15.54
CA PRO A 92 21.37 -11.58 14.79
C PRO A 92 20.74 -12.54 13.77
N GLN A 93 21.41 -13.62 13.36
CA GLN A 93 20.87 -14.53 12.34
C GLN A 93 19.56 -15.21 12.79
N PRO A 94 19.45 -15.85 13.98
CA PRO A 94 18.16 -16.35 14.47
C PRO A 94 17.06 -15.30 14.54
N LEU A 95 17.37 -14.07 14.98
CA LEU A 95 16.39 -12.97 15.05
C LEU A 95 15.89 -12.56 13.65
N MET A 96 16.79 -12.52 12.66
CA MET A 96 16.43 -12.31 11.26
C MET A 96 15.50 -13.41 10.75
N MET A 97 15.77 -14.68 11.07
CA MET A 97 14.91 -15.79 10.67
C MET A 97 13.50 -15.71 11.28
N VAL A 98 13.37 -15.25 12.52
CA VAL A 98 12.07 -15.00 13.16
C VAL A 98 11.30 -13.90 12.42
N ALA A 99 11.96 -12.84 11.96
CA ALA A 99 11.30 -11.80 11.16
C ALA A 99 10.74 -12.36 9.85
N PHE A 100 11.51 -13.19 9.13
CA PHE A 100 11.03 -13.88 7.92
C PHE A 100 9.84 -14.80 8.23
N GLU A 101 9.90 -15.57 9.32
CA GLU A 101 8.82 -16.44 9.74
C GLU A 101 7.54 -15.67 10.04
N ALA A 102 7.63 -14.55 10.75
CA ALA A 102 6.48 -13.68 11.03
C ALA A 102 5.83 -13.18 9.73
N PHE A 103 6.65 -12.76 8.75
CA PHE A 103 6.14 -12.36 7.45
C PHE A 103 5.43 -13.50 6.72
N TYR A 104 6.10 -14.65 6.54
CA TYR A 104 5.53 -15.75 5.76
C TYR A 104 4.30 -16.39 6.43
N LYS A 105 4.26 -16.48 7.77
CA LYS A 105 3.05 -16.91 8.48
C LYS A 105 1.91 -15.91 8.31
N SER A 106 2.19 -14.61 8.28
CA SER A 106 1.15 -13.60 8.01
C SER A 106 0.55 -13.76 6.61
N VAL A 107 1.38 -14.02 5.60
CA VAL A 107 0.91 -14.34 4.22
C VAL A 107 0.03 -15.59 4.23
N LEU A 108 0.46 -16.64 4.93
CA LEU A 108 -0.28 -17.90 5.01
C LEU A 108 -1.68 -17.70 5.61
N VAL A 109 -1.83 -16.86 6.64
CA VAL A 109 -3.13 -16.52 7.22
C VAL A 109 -4.06 -15.92 6.17
N TYR A 110 -3.59 -14.96 5.36
CA TYR A 110 -4.42 -14.38 4.29
C TYR A 110 -4.84 -15.43 3.27
N GLN A 111 -3.93 -16.30 2.85
CA GLN A 111 -4.22 -17.38 1.90
C GLN A 111 -5.30 -18.33 2.46
N GLN A 112 -5.09 -18.85 3.67
CA GLN A 112 -6.02 -19.79 4.32
C GLN A 112 -7.40 -19.16 4.58
N CYS A 113 -7.45 -17.90 5.03
CA CYS A 113 -8.71 -17.19 5.21
C CYS A 113 -9.44 -16.99 3.88
N SER A 114 -8.71 -16.73 2.79
CA SER A 114 -9.31 -16.54 1.46
C SER A 114 -9.89 -17.85 0.93
N GLU A 115 -9.15 -18.94 1.07
CA GLU A 115 -9.59 -20.29 0.68
C GLU A 115 -10.84 -20.70 1.45
N LYS A 116 -10.89 -20.42 2.76
CA LYS A 116 -12.08 -20.66 3.60
C LYS A 116 -13.31 -19.89 3.11
N TYR A 117 -13.12 -18.72 2.49
CA TYR A 117 -14.18 -17.92 1.88
C TYR A 117 -14.47 -18.29 0.42
N GLY A 118 -13.83 -19.34 -0.10
CA GLY A 118 -14.01 -19.81 -1.47
C GLY A 118 -13.17 -19.08 -2.52
N TYR A 119 -12.18 -18.28 -2.12
CA TYR A 119 -11.30 -17.55 -3.03
C TYR A 119 -9.92 -18.20 -3.09
N GLN A 120 -9.43 -18.45 -4.30
CA GLN A 120 -8.10 -19.03 -4.52
C GLN A 120 -6.96 -17.99 -4.46
N ARG A 121 -7.30 -16.71 -4.59
CA ARG A 121 -6.36 -15.59 -4.57
C ARG A 121 -6.86 -14.48 -3.70
N TRP A 122 -5.92 -13.69 -3.22
CA TRP A 122 -6.20 -12.58 -2.31
C TRP A 122 -5.42 -11.32 -2.66
N GLY A 123 -5.77 -10.25 -1.98
CA GLY A 123 -5.12 -8.97 -2.11
C GLY A 123 -5.36 -8.08 -0.91
N ILE A 124 -4.64 -6.96 -0.84
CA ILE A 124 -4.86 -5.93 0.18
C ILE A 124 -4.92 -4.59 -0.53
N LYS A 125 -5.89 -3.76 -0.14
CA LYS A 125 -5.95 -2.37 -0.53
C LYS A 125 -5.35 -1.51 0.56
N ASN A 126 -4.23 -0.84 0.27
CA ASN A 126 -3.56 0.06 1.20
C ASN A 126 -2.86 1.21 0.45
N PRO A 127 -3.29 2.47 0.60
CA PRO A 127 -2.46 3.61 0.19
C PRO A 127 -1.05 3.53 0.79
N LEU A 128 -0.06 4.10 0.12
CA LEU A 128 1.32 4.04 0.59
C LEU A 128 1.60 5.19 1.55
N ASN A 129 2.35 4.88 2.61
CA ASN A 129 2.97 5.89 3.47
C ASN A 129 4.41 6.18 3.03
N GLU A 130 5.07 5.18 2.44
CA GLU A 130 6.42 5.27 1.89
C GLU A 130 6.48 4.38 0.63
N PRO A 131 7.21 4.80 -0.43
CA PRO A 131 7.27 4.03 -1.68
C PRO A 131 8.00 2.68 -1.51
N GLN A 132 8.93 2.58 -0.56
CA GLN A 132 9.71 1.38 -0.26
C GLN A 132 8.83 0.19 0.19
N MET A 133 7.57 0.42 0.56
CA MET A 133 6.62 -0.68 0.83
C MET A 133 6.52 -1.63 -0.37
N ILE A 134 6.45 -1.10 -1.60
CA ILE A 134 6.38 -1.93 -2.82
C ILE A 134 7.69 -2.70 -3.01
N GLU A 135 8.84 -2.05 -2.79
CA GLU A 135 10.15 -2.69 -2.96
C GLU A 135 10.33 -3.87 -2.01
N ARG A 136 10.02 -3.68 -0.72
CA ARG A 136 10.15 -4.75 0.29
C ARG A 136 9.22 -5.91 -0.03
N LEU A 137 7.96 -5.63 -0.36
CA LEU A 137 6.99 -6.68 -0.67
C LEU A 137 7.32 -7.40 -1.99
N ARG A 138 7.84 -6.71 -3.00
CA ARG A 138 8.33 -7.29 -4.26
C ARG A 138 9.44 -8.32 -4.01
N ILE A 139 10.36 -8.01 -3.10
CA ILE A 139 11.46 -8.94 -2.77
C ILE A 139 10.92 -10.17 -2.04
N LEU A 140 10.01 -9.97 -1.08
CA LEU A 140 9.47 -11.05 -0.25
C LEU A 140 8.39 -11.90 -0.95
N MET A 141 7.69 -11.33 -1.94
CA MET A 141 6.66 -11.96 -2.76
C MET A 141 6.85 -11.58 -4.24
N PRO A 142 7.81 -12.21 -4.95
CA PRO A 142 8.24 -11.79 -6.29
C PRO A 142 7.16 -11.89 -7.37
N LYS A 143 6.13 -12.72 -7.14
CA LYS A 143 4.98 -12.89 -8.05
C LYS A 143 3.77 -12.05 -7.67
N ALA A 144 3.85 -11.25 -6.61
CA ALA A 144 2.82 -10.28 -6.27
C ALA A 144 2.70 -9.20 -7.36
N ARG A 145 1.49 -8.64 -7.52
CA ARG A 145 1.20 -7.60 -8.49
C ARG A 145 0.62 -6.37 -7.80
N TYR A 146 0.94 -5.19 -8.29
CA TYR A 146 0.58 -3.91 -7.67
C TYR A 146 -0.22 -3.06 -8.65
N LEU A 147 -1.46 -2.76 -8.30
CA LEU A 147 -2.29 -1.77 -9.00
C LEU A 147 -2.12 -0.43 -8.30
N PHE A 148 -1.28 0.44 -8.86
CA PHE A 148 -1.01 1.76 -8.31
C PHE A 148 -1.89 2.81 -9.00
N ILE A 149 -2.91 3.31 -8.29
CA ILE A 149 -3.84 4.30 -8.82
C ILE A 149 -3.53 5.71 -8.31
N TYR A 150 -3.53 6.69 -9.20
CA TYR A 150 -3.37 8.10 -8.87
C TYR A 150 -4.48 8.95 -9.49
N ARG A 151 -4.76 10.09 -8.88
CA ARG A 151 -5.80 11.05 -9.26
C ARG A 151 -5.25 12.47 -9.13
N ASN A 152 -5.84 13.44 -9.82
CA ASN A 152 -5.51 14.86 -9.66
C ASN A 152 -5.43 15.25 -8.16
N PRO A 153 -4.31 15.83 -7.68
CA PRO A 153 -4.13 16.11 -6.26
C PRO A 153 -5.11 17.15 -5.72
N ILE A 154 -5.60 18.08 -6.55
CA ILE A 154 -6.65 19.04 -6.18
C ILE A 154 -7.92 18.28 -5.79
N ASP A 155 -8.35 17.34 -6.62
CA ASP A 155 -9.54 16.52 -6.39
C ASP A 155 -9.39 15.57 -5.19
N VAL A 156 -8.18 15.02 -5.01
CA VAL A 156 -7.82 14.19 -3.86
C VAL A 156 -7.96 15.00 -2.56
N ILE A 157 -7.39 16.20 -2.52
CA ILE A 157 -7.40 17.06 -1.33
C ILE A 157 -8.81 17.59 -1.04
N LYS A 158 -9.59 17.98 -2.06
CA LYS A 158 -11.03 18.27 -1.91
C LYS A 158 -11.78 17.11 -1.26
N SER A 159 -11.53 15.89 -1.73
CA SER A 159 -12.16 14.71 -1.15
C SER A 159 -11.65 14.39 0.26
N ALA A 160 -10.38 14.63 0.57
CA ALA A 160 -9.82 14.41 1.90
C ALA A 160 -10.37 15.42 2.92
N LYS A 161 -10.51 16.69 2.53
CA LYS A 161 -11.08 17.77 3.34
C LYS A 161 -12.54 17.51 3.71
N SER A 162 -13.38 17.09 2.76
CA SER A 162 -14.78 16.67 3.05
C SER A 162 -14.88 15.47 4.01
N ARG A 163 -13.83 14.65 4.09
CA ARG A 163 -13.72 13.52 5.03
C ARG A 163 -13.04 13.88 6.34
N LYS A 164 -12.67 15.15 6.53
CA LYS A 164 -11.91 15.66 7.68
C LYS A 164 -10.55 14.97 7.88
N PHE A 165 -9.97 14.44 6.80
CA PHE A 165 -8.59 13.93 6.81
C PHE A 165 -7.57 15.06 6.74
N ILE A 166 -8.01 16.23 6.27
CA ILE A 166 -7.25 17.46 6.20
C ILE A 166 -8.11 18.53 6.85
N THR A 167 -7.66 19.06 7.97
CA THR A 167 -8.30 20.14 8.72
C THR A 167 -7.39 21.35 8.90
N THR A 168 -6.10 21.23 8.55
CA THR A 168 -5.11 22.31 8.64
C THR A 168 -4.33 22.48 7.34
N THR A 169 -3.74 23.67 7.18
CA THR A 169 -2.86 23.98 6.04
C THR A 169 -1.63 23.07 6.01
N ASP A 170 -1.05 22.71 7.15
CA ASP A 170 0.12 21.83 7.19
C ASP A 170 -0.21 20.42 6.72
N GLN A 171 -1.37 19.88 7.10
CA GLN A 171 -1.85 18.60 6.59
C GLN A 171 -2.09 18.64 5.08
N LEU A 172 -2.60 19.75 4.54
CA LEU A 172 -2.76 19.95 3.09
C LEU A 172 -1.40 19.90 2.38
N LYS A 173 -0.41 20.64 2.90
CA LYS A 173 0.96 20.65 2.35
C LYS A 173 1.59 19.26 2.40
N GLN A 174 1.45 18.55 3.52
CA GLN A 174 1.92 17.18 3.68
C GLN A 174 1.25 16.23 2.66
N TYR A 175 -0.07 16.34 2.46
CA TYR A 175 -0.79 15.53 1.48
C TYR A 175 -0.32 15.78 0.05
N ALA A 176 -0.10 17.06 -0.31
CA ALA A 176 0.41 17.43 -1.64
C ALA A 176 1.83 16.91 -1.87
N ALA A 177 2.72 17.09 -0.87
CA ALA A 177 4.10 16.62 -0.93
C ALA A 177 4.18 15.09 -0.99
N GLN A 178 3.41 14.38 -0.16
CA GLN A 178 3.32 12.92 -0.19
C GLN A 178 2.78 12.43 -1.53
N TRP A 179 1.73 13.09 -2.06
CA TRP A 179 1.18 12.73 -3.36
C TRP A 179 2.25 12.81 -4.46
N ALA A 180 2.96 13.93 -4.53
CA ALA A 180 3.98 14.19 -5.53
C ALA A 180 5.18 13.25 -5.39
N GLY A 181 5.68 13.09 -4.17
CA GLY A 181 6.83 12.25 -3.86
C GLY A 181 6.57 10.78 -4.17
N ILE A 182 5.48 10.21 -3.64
CA ILE A 182 5.19 8.78 -3.84
C ILE A 182 4.86 8.47 -5.30
N LEU A 183 4.06 9.31 -5.98
CA LEU A 183 3.76 9.10 -7.40
C LEU A 183 5.04 9.06 -8.24
N THR A 184 5.91 10.04 -8.04
CA THR A 184 7.17 10.14 -8.78
C THR A 184 8.05 8.93 -8.51
N THR A 185 8.27 8.57 -7.25
CA THR A 185 9.12 7.43 -6.89
C THR A 185 8.57 6.11 -7.43
N VAL A 186 7.28 5.84 -7.26
CA VAL A 186 6.68 4.56 -7.69
C VAL A 186 6.71 4.40 -9.21
N VAL A 187 6.46 5.47 -9.96
CA VAL A 187 6.54 5.44 -11.43
C VAL A 187 7.97 5.23 -11.89
N ASN A 188 8.93 5.90 -11.25
CA ASN A 188 10.35 5.79 -11.59
C ASN A 188 10.96 4.43 -11.28
N TYR A 189 10.35 3.63 -10.40
CA TYR A 189 10.78 2.25 -10.19
C TYR A 189 10.74 1.42 -11.47
N GLY A 190 9.79 1.67 -12.38
CA GLY A 190 9.67 0.93 -13.64
C GLY A 190 9.45 -0.57 -13.49
N PHE A 191 9.00 -1.05 -12.33
CA PHE A 191 8.82 -2.48 -12.07
C PHE A 191 7.67 -3.05 -12.91
N GLU A 192 7.90 -4.18 -13.57
CA GLU A 192 6.87 -4.91 -14.33
C GLU A 192 5.70 -5.37 -13.45
N GLN A 193 5.95 -5.61 -12.16
CA GLN A 193 4.93 -5.95 -11.19
C GLN A 193 4.01 -4.78 -10.82
N VAL A 194 4.26 -3.56 -11.31
CA VAL A 194 3.46 -2.36 -10.99
C VAL A 194 2.72 -1.88 -12.23
N LYS A 195 1.38 -1.91 -12.18
CA LYS A 195 0.52 -1.28 -13.17
C LYS A 195 0.04 0.06 -12.63
N VAL A 196 0.46 1.13 -13.30
CA VAL A 196 0.06 2.51 -12.98
C VAL A 196 -1.25 2.85 -13.68
N ILE A 197 -2.23 3.37 -12.93
CA ILE A 197 -3.58 3.68 -13.41
C ILE A 197 -3.90 5.14 -13.08
N LYS A 198 -4.23 5.93 -14.09
CA LYS A 198 -4.82 7.28 -13.92
C LYS A 198 -6.30 7.12 -13.64
N TYR A 199 -6.76 7.60 -12.49
CA TYR A 199 -8.16 7.51 -12.04
C TYR A 199 -9.13 8.09 -13.08
N GLU A 200 -8.79 9.23 -13.66
CA GLU A 200 -9.62 9.92 -14.65
C GLU A 200 -9.80 9.07 -15.92
N ASN A 201 -8.79 8.31 -16.34
CA ASN A 201 -8.91 7.40 -17.47
C ASN A 201 -9.86 6.24 -17.15
N LEU A 202 -9.78 5.69 -15.92
CA LEU A 202 -10.70 4.65 -15.46
C LEU A 202 -12.16 5.15 -15.39
N ILE A 203 -12.38 6.40 -15.01
CA ILE A 203 -13.74 6.96 -14.95
C ILE A 203 -14.29 7.30 -16.33
N ASN A 204 -13.47 7.88 -17.21
CA ASN A 204 -13.93 8.38 -18.50
C ASN A 204 -14.06 7.29 -19.56
N ASN A 205 -13.21 6.25 -19.50
CA ASN A 205 -13.22 5.14 -20.43
C ASN A 205 -12.92 3.82 -19.70
N PRO A 206 -13.90 3.28 -18.94
CA PRO A 206 -13.65 2.19 -18.00
C PRO A 206 -13.29 0.87 -18.66
N ASP A 207 -13.96 0.47 -19.74
CA ASP A 207 -13.87 -0.90 -20.25
C ASP A 207 -12.44 -1.31 -20.63
N PRO A 208 -11.66 -0.52 -21.41
CA PRO A 208 -10.29 -0.89 -21.73
C PRO A 208 -9.37 -0.94 -20.51
N ILE A 209 -9.65 -0.13 -19.48
CA ILE A 209 -8.86 -0.12 -18.25
C ILE A 209 -9.20 -1.34 -17.39
N ILE A 210 -10.47 -1.72 -17.32
CA ILE A 210 -10.92 -2.92 -16.62
C ILE A 210 -10.34 -4.17 -17.29
N ASP A 211 -10.35 -4.25 -18.62
CA ASP A 211 -9.73 -5.37 -19.35
C ASP A 211 -8.21 -5.47 -19.09
N GLN A 212 -7.54 -4.33 -18.93
CA GLN A 212 -6.14 -4.28 -18.53
C GLN A 212 -5.95 -4.75 -17.08
N ILE A 213 -6.83 -4.35 -16.16
CA ILE A 213 -6.80 -4.80 -14.76
C ILE A 213 -7.01 -6.31 -14.69
N GLU A 214 -7.96 -6.86 -15.43
CA GLU A 214 -8.23 -8.31 -15.51
C GLU A 214 -7.00 -9.08 -15.96
N ARG A 215 -6.43 -8.72 -17.12
CA ARG A 215 -5.19 -9.34 -17.63
C ARG A 215 -4.04 -9.20 -16.64
N PHE A 216 -3.85 -8.01 -16.08
CA PHE A 216 -2.76 -7.74 -15.17
C PHE A 216 -2.93 -8.47 -13.84
N ALA A 217 -4.12 -8.55 -13.25
CA ALA A 217 -4.38 -9.30 -12.03
C ALA A 217 -4.54 -10.81 -12.28
N GLY A 218 -4.67 -11.22 -13.54
CA GLY A 218 -4.91 -12.60 -13.96
C GLY A 218 -6.31 -13.10 -13.59
N ILE A 219 -7.29 -12.20 -13.48
CA ILE A 219 -8.69 -12.50 -13.17
C ILE A 219 -9.56 -12.20 -14.39
N THR A 220 -10.81 -12.66 -14.39
CA THR A 220 -11.82 -12.28 -15.38
C THR A 220 -13.18 -12.05 -14.71
N GLY A 221 -14.12 -11.47 -15.43
CA GLY A 221 -15.51 -11.34 -14.98
C GLY A 221 -15.76 -10.20 -13.98
N ILE A 222 -14.92 -9.15 -13.96
CA ILE A 222 -15.21 -7.93 -13.21
C ILE A 222 -16.59 -7.41 -13.63
N ASP A 223 -17.49 -7.18 -12.67
CA ASP A 223 -18.78 -6.57 -12.96
C ASP A 223 -18.62 -5.06 -13.22
N ARG A 224 -18.80 -4.65 -14.48
CA ARG A 224 -18.73 -3.24 -14.91
C ARG A 224 -19.82 -2.38 -14.25
N SER A 225 -20.91 -2.99 -13.78
CA SER A 225 -21.99 -2.27 -13.08
C SER A 225 -21.51 -1.58 -11.78
N VAL A 226 -20.40 -2.05 -11.19
CA VAL A 226 -19.74 -1.42 -10.04
C VAL A 226 -19.43 0.06 -10.29
N MET A 227 -19.12 0.44 -11.54
CA MET A 227 -18.82 1.81 -11.95
C MET A 227 -20.01 2.76 -11.80
N LYS A 228 -21.25 2.25 -11.84
CA LYS A 228 -22.49 3.05 -11.75
C LYS A 228 -22.70 3.67 -10.37
N ARG A 229 -22.07 3.12 -9.33
CA ARG A 229 -22.22 3.59 -7.94
C ARG A 229 -20.93 4.15 -7.37
N LYS A 230 -20.96 5.44 -7.02
CA LYS A 230 -19.89 6.10 -6.26
C LYS A 230 -20.04 5.81 -4.77
N ILE A 231 -18.96 5.34 -4.14
CA ILE A 231 -18.87 5.14 -2.70
C ILE A 231 -17.57 5.78 -2.23
N ASN A 232 -17.66 6.66 -1.23
CA ASN A 232 -16.48 7.35 -0.71
C ASN A 232 -16.53 7.61 0.81
N THR A 233 -17.57 7.11 1.50
CA THR A 233 -17.69 7.09 2.97
C THR A 233 -17.94 5.69 3.54
N PHE A 234 -17.75 5.53 4.84
CA PHE A 234 -18.08 4.31 5.55
C PHE A 234 -19.60 4.17 5.59
N ALA A 235 -20.13 2.98 5.30
CA ALA A 235 -21.50 2.67 5.64
C ALA A 235 -21.54 2.48 7.16
N VAL A 236 -22.22 3.38 7.87
CA VAL A 236 -22.52 3.17 9.29
C VAL A 236 -23.79 2.29 9.35
N SER A 237 -23.93 1.46 10.39
CA SER A 237 -25.12 0.63 10.58
C SER A 237 -26.42 1.44 10.49
N SER A 238 -27.51 0.78 10.14
CA SER A 238 -28.83 1.38 9.92
C SER A 238 -29.35 2.25 11.08
N GLU A 239 -28.87 2.03 12.30
CA GLU A 239 -29.25 2.80 13.50
C GLU A 239 -28.59 4.18 13.58
N LEU A 240 -27.46 4.40 12.90
CA LEU A 240 -26.74 5.68 12.84
C LEU A 240 -27.10 6.50 11.58
N MET A 241 -28.16 6.10 10.86
CA MET A 241 -28.67 6.77 9.66
C MET A 241 -29.37 8.11 9.94
N ALA A 242 -29.55 8.50 11.20
CA ALA A 242 -30.01 9.84 11.57
C ALA A 242 -28.89 10.88 11.35
N GLY A 243 -28.59 11.19 10.08
CA GLY A 243 -27.73 12.33 9.71
C GLY A 243 -26.60 12.06 8.71
N SER A 244 -26.45 10.85 8.17
CA SER A 244 -25.48 10.56 7.10
C SER A 244 -26.20 10.23 5.78
N ASN A 245 -25.78 10.87 4.67
CA ASN A 245 -26.43 10.73 3.36
C ASN A 245 -26.65 9.26 2.98
N GLU A 246 -27.92 8.88 2.71
CA GLU A 246 -28.45 7.53 2.41
C GLU A 246 -27.68 6.68 1.37
N LYS A 247 -26.65 7.22 0.69
CA LYS A 247 -26.02 6.61 -0.49
C LYS A 247 -24.53 6.28 -0.34
N GLY A 248 -23.91 6.50 0.83
CA GLY A 248 -22.48 6.19 1.05
C GLY A 248 -21.53 7.12 0.26
N TYR A 249 -21.99 8.34 -0.03
CA TYR A 249 -21.24 9.37 -0.75
C TYR A 249 -21.32 10.73 -0.05
N ILE A 250 -20.16 11.36 0.11
CA ILE A 250 -19.98 12.73 0.58
C ILE A 250 -19.40 13.54 -0.58
N LYS A 251 -20.05 14.64 -0.94
CA LYS A 251 -19.56 15.56 -1.98
C LYS A 251 -18.23 16.17 -1.52
N PRO A 252 -17.19 16.24 -2.39
CA PRO A 252 -15.94 16.91 -2.05
C PRO A 252 -16.15 18.38 -1.69
N ASP A 253 -15.39 18.88 -0.72
CA ASP A 253 -15.36 20.29 -0.34
C ASP A 253 -14.63 21.09 -1.41
N ASP A 254 -14.85 22.41 -1.47
CA ASP A 254 -14.05 23.29 -2.31
C ASP A 254 -12.76 23.74 -1.62
N LEU A 255 -11.83 24.22 -2.44
CA LEU A 255 -10.55 24.80 -2.00
C LEU A 255 -10.53 26.29 -2.31
N SER A 256 -9.98 27.07 -1.38
CA SER A 256 -9.69 28.49 -1.62
C SER A 256 -8.63 28.65 -2.72
N ALA A 257 -8.49 29.87 -3.24
CA ALA A 257 -7.44 30.19 -4.20
C ALA A 257 -6.04 29.92 -3.61
N ASP A 258 -5.83 30.31 -2.35
CA ASP A 258 -4.56 30.09 -1.63
C ASP A 258 -4.26 28.60 -1.44
N GLU A 259 -5.26 27.79 -1.10
CA GLU A 259 -5.10 26.33 -0.97
C GLU A 259 -4.70 25.69 -2.31
N LYS A 260 -5.34 26.09 -3.41
CA LYS A 260 -4.97 25.63 -4.75
C LYS A 260 -3.55 26.06 -5.11
N LYS A 261 -3.19 27.32 -4.84
CA LYS A 261 -1.85 27.83 -5.07
C LYS A 261 -0.81 27.03 -4.28
N MET A 262 -1.05 26.74 -3.01
CA MET A 262 -0.15 25.92 -2.19
C MET A 262 0.05 24.51 -2.77
N ILE A 263 -1.02 23.88 -3.27
CA ILE A 263 -0.91 22.55 -3.91
C ILE A 263 -0.10 22.65 -5.20
N THR A 264 -0.37 23.66 -6.03
CA THR A 264 0.37 23.94 -7.26
C THR A 264 1.85 24.22 -6.98
N ASP A 265 2.18 25.01 -5.96
CA ASP A 265 3.56 25.33 -5.60
C ASP A 265 4.34 24.05 -5.18
N ILE A 266 3.67 23.09 -4.54
CA ILE A 266 4.29 21.85 -4.04
C ILE A 266 4.34 20.74 -5.10
N ALA A 267 3.23 20.53 -5.80
CA ALA A 267 3.02 19.38 -6.67
C ALA A 267 2.91 19.73 -8.15
N GLY A 268 2.94 21.01 -8.53
CA GLY A 268 2.66 21.50 -9.88
C GLY A 268 3.53 20.88 -10.97
N ASN A 269 4.84 20.74 -10.73
CA ASN A 269 5.75 20.09 -11.68
C ASN A 269 5.33 18.64 -11.95
N VAL A 270 5.00 17.89 -10.89
CA VAL A 270 4.51 16.51 -10.99
C VAL A 270 3.12 16.49 -11.65
N MET A 271 2.24 17.42 -11.30
CA MET A 271 0.93 17.54 -11.94
C MET A 271 1.06 17.67 -13.47
N GLN A 272 1.91 18.57 -13.95
CA GLN A 272 2.17 18.76 -15.38
C GLN A 272 2.76 17.50 -16.03
N GLN A 273 3.76 16.88 -15.39
CA GLN A 273 4.37 15.63 -15.86
C GLN A 273 3.33 14.52 -16.07
N PHE A 274 2.31 14.46 -15.22
CA PHE A 274 1.23 13.46 -15.28
C PHE A 274 -0.04 13.97 -15.99
N GLY A 275 0.09 15.05 -16.77
CA GLY A 275 -0.96 15.55 -17.66
C GLY A 275 -2.14 16.17 -16.91
N TYR A 276 -1.87 16.90 -15.83
CA TYR A 276 -2.83 17.79 -15.17
C TYR A 276 -2.45 19.24 -15.42
N SER A 277 -3.45 20.07 -15.68
CA SER A 277 -3.29 21.52 -15.71
C SER A 277 -2.99 22.05 -14.31
N VAL A 278 -2.20 23.12 -14.25
CA VAL A 278 -1.73 23.79 -13.04
C VAL A 278 -2.21 25.22 -13.01
#